data_AF-A0A6G5A9F7-F1
#
_entry.id   AF-A0A6G5A9F7-F1
#
_cell.length_a   1.000
_cell.length_b   1.000
_cell.length_c   1.000
_cell.angle_alpha   90.00
_cell.angle_beta   90.00
_cell.angle_gamma   90.00
#
_symmetry.space_group_name_H-M   'P 1'
#
loop_
_entity.id
_entity.type
_entity.pdbx_description
1 polymer ?
#
loop_
_entity_poly.entity_id
_entity_poly.type
_entity_poly.pdbx_seq_one_letter_code
_entity_poly.pdbx_strand_id
1 'polypeptide(L)'
;YKCKAFTFGGCNGNLTGFSSEGQCQRWWLRGVPEKPVCSLAVEKGKGIWGIFAWSYNATQDQCQVFLYSGFGGNSNQFKSCYQCMNRCSGNKNSRYVCDILNYQFMVYYFSRVPFGIGWPT
;
A
#
# COMPACT_ATOMS: atom_id res chain seq x y z
N TYR A 1 8.39 -9.81 19.10
CA TYR A 1 8.72 -10.41 17.78
C TYR A 1 8.43 -9.34 16.74
N LYS A 2 9.44 -8.86 15.99
CA LYS A 2 9.26 -7.76 15.01
C LYS A 2 9.91 -8.16 13.70
N CYS A 3 9.18 -8.03 12.59
CA CYS A 3 9.73 -8.23 11.26
C CYS A 3 10.69 -7.07 10.94
N LYS A 4 11.96 -7.40 10.68
CA LYS A 4 12.98 -6.44 10.26
C LYS A 4 13.51 -6.86 8.89
N ALA A 5 13.54 -5.91 7.96
CA ALA A 5 14.18 -6.13 6.67
C ALA A 5 15.70 -6.33 6.88
N PHE A 6 16.28 -7.25 6.11
CA PHE A 6 17.72 -7.50 6.11
C PHE A 6 18.17 -7.91 4.71
N THR A 7 19.45 -7.69 4.41
CA THR A 7 20.08 -8.11 3.16
C THR A 7 20.43 -9.59 3.25
N PHE A 8 19.85 -10.41 2.38
CA PHE A 8 20.17 -11.82 2.29
C PHE A 8 21.39 -12.04 1.38
N GLY A 9 22.48 -12.56 1.95
CA GLY A 9 23.78 -12.66 1.27
C GLY A 9 23.97 -13.81 0.28
N GLY A 10 22.97 -14.67 0.06
CA GLY A 10 23.07 -15.85 -0.83
C GLY A 10 22.63 -17.15 -0.16
N CYS A 11 22.95 -18.31 -0.76
CA CYS A 11 22.48 -19.64 -0.32
C CYS A 11 22.96 -20.01 1.10
N ASN A 12 22.24 -20.92 1.79
CA ASN A 12 22.37 -21.27 3.23
C ASN A 12 21.77 -20.28 4.24
N GLY A 13 20.65 -19.65 3.88
CA GLY A 13 19.78 -18.99 4.86
C GLY A 13 19.05 -19.97 5.76
N ASN A 14 18.79 -19.59 7.01
CA ASN A 14 17.84 -20.32 7.85
C ASN A 14 16.39 -19.98 7.44
N LEU A 15 15.41 -20.72 7.97
CA LEU A 15 13.96 -20.53 7.70
C LEU A 15 13.38 -19.19 8.24
N THR A 16 14.20 -18.22 8.64
CA THR A 16 13.75 -16.94 9.22
C THR A 16 13.73 -15.78 8.22
N GLY A 17 14.25 -16.00 7.00
CA GLY A 17 14.18 -15.04 5.90
C GLY A 17 12.90 -15.18 5.09
N PHE A 18 12.09 -14.11 5.02
CA PHE A 18 10.89 -14.05 4.18
C PHE A 18 11.10 -13.05 3.06
N SER A 19 10.54 -13.36 1.88
CA SER A 19 10.62 -12.47 0.72
C SER A 19 9.71 -11.25 0.84
N SER A 20 8.73 -11.27 1.76
CA SER A 20 7.88 -10.11 2.04
C SER A 20 7.57 -9.97 3.52
N GLU A 21 7.32 -8.71 3.92
CA GLU A 21 6.86 -8.39 5.26
C GLU A 21 5.55 -9.12 5.58
N GLY A 22 4.60 -9.16 4.63
CA GLY A 22 3.34 -9.90 4.81
C GLY A 22 3.55 -11.39 5.08
N GLN A 23 4.56 -12.03 4.47
CA GLN A 23 4.87 -13.44 4.72
C GLN A 23 5.57 -13.64 6.08
N CYS A 24 6.48 -12.73 6.45
CA CYS A 24 7.07 -12.69 7.79
C CYS A 24 6.00 -12.54 8.88
N GLN A 25 5.05 -11.63 8.66
CA GLN A 25 3.97 -11.34 9.60
C GLN A 25 3.03 -12.53 9.76
N ARG A 26 2.66 -13.21 8.67
CA ARG A 26 1.81 -14.42 8.75
C ARG A 26 2.45 -15.57 9.53
N TRP A 27 3.77 -15.70 9.48
CA TRP A 27 4.48 -16.78 10.16
C TRP A 27 4.83 -16.43 11.61
N TRP A 28 5.34 -15.22 11.87
CA TRP A 28 5.87 -14.81 13.17
C TRP A 28 4.93 -13.96 14.03
N LEU A 29 3.86 -13.38 13.45
CA LEU A 29 2.90 -12.53 14.19
C LEU A 29 1.54 -13.20 14.42
N ARG A 30 1.42 -14.54 14.34
CA ARG A 30 0.24 -15.23 14.86
C ARG A 30 0.11 -14.92 16.37
N GLY A 31 -0.84 -14.06 16.73
CA GLY A 31 -1.14 -13.69 18.12
C GLY A 31 -0.38 -12.47 18.67
N VAL A 32 0.25 -11.63 17.83
CA VAL A 32 0.92 -10.39 18.30
C VAL A 32 -0.03 -9.18 18.17
N PRO A 33 -0.19 -8.34 19.21
CA PRO A 33 -1.15 -7.23 19.23
C PRO A 33 -0.71 -5.96 18.48
N GLU A 34 0.55 -5.85 18.04
CA GLU A 34 0.97 -4.79 17.11
C GLU A 34 0.35 -5.09 15.74
N LYS A 35 -0.64 -4.28 15.34
CA LYS A 35 -1.27 -4.41 14.01
C LYS A 35 -0.19 -4.16 12.94
N PRO A 36 0.14 -5.15 12.10
CA PRO A 36 1.09 -4.95 11.02
C PRO A 36 0.62 -3.80 10.13
N VAL A 37 1.56 -3.08 9.50
CA VAL A 37 1.26 -1.91 8.64
C VAL A 37 0.06 -2.15 7.71
N CYS A 38 0.01 -3.33 7.12
CA CYS A 38 -1.00 -3.78 6.17
C CYS A 38 -2.36 -4.19 6.80
N SER A 39 -2.51 -4.06 8.11
CA SER A 39 -3.76 -4.32 8.84
C SER A 39 -4.21 -3.10 9.66
N LEU A 40 -3.49 -1.98 9.57
CA LEU A 40 -3.94 -0.73 10.14
C LEU A 40 -5.11 -0.18 9.30
N ALA A 41 -6.08 0.42 9.97
CA ALA A 41 -7.14 1.16 9.30
C ALA A 41 -6.54 2.38 8.59
N VAL A 42 -7.18 2.86 7.53
CA VAL A 42 -6.72 4.09 6.85
C VAL A 42 -6.97 5.30 7.76
N GLU A 43 -5.96 6.13 7.93
CA GLU A 43 -6.09 7.40 8.63
C GLU A 43 -5.83 8.56 7.67
N LYS A 44 -6.85 9.40 7.45
CA LYS A 44 -6.72 10.60 6.60
C LYS A 44 -5.74 11.63 7.16
N GLY A 45 -5.44 11.58 8.46
CA GLY A 45 -4.64 12.60 9.12
C GLY A 45 -5.39 13.92 9.30
N LYS A 46 -4.65 15.01 9.47
CA LYS A 46 -5.15 16.38 9.69
C LYS A 46 -4.55 17.33 8.64
N GLY A 47 -5.24 18.42 8.38
CA GLY A 47 -4.83 19.47 7.44
C GLY A 47 -5.88 19.75 6.38
N ILE A 48 -5.52 20.60 5.42
CA ILE A 48 -6.42 21.08 4.35
C ILE A 48 -6.03 20.55 2.97
N TRP A 49 -4.96 19.75 2.89
CA TRP A 49 -4.44 19.26 1.62
C TRP A 49 -5.21 18.04 1.15
N GLY A 50 -5.37 17.91 -0.16
CA GLY A 50 -5.97 16.74 -0.79
C GLY A 50 -4.92 15.89 -1.49
N ILE A 51 -4.07 15.18 -0.73
CA ILE A 51 -2.96 14.43 -1.31
C ILE A 51 -3.41 13.00 -1.59
N PHE A 52 -3.37 12.57 -2.85
CA PHE A 52 -3.64 11.17 -3.20
C PHE A 52 -2.55 10.26 -2.65
N ALA A 53 -2.97 9.26 -1.89
CA ALA A 53 -2.10 8.23 -1.34
C ALA A 53 -2.76 6.85 -1.48
N TRP A 54 -1.96 5.80 -1.39
CA TRP A 54 -2.41 4.42 -1.48
C TRP A 54 -2.44 3.78 -0.10
N SER A 55 -3.46 2.98 0.16
CA SER A 55 -3.61 2.19 1.39
C SER A 55 -3.94 0.76 1.02
N TYR A 56 -3.51 -0.20 1.84
CA TYR A 56 -3.80 -1.60 1.61
C TYR A 56 -5.11 -2.00 2.29
N ASN A 57 -5.99 -2.66 1.54
CA ASN A 57 -7.23 -3.24 2.01
C ASN A 57 -7.09 -4.76 2.08
N ALA A 58 -6.96 -5.29 3.30
CA ALA A 58 -6.76 -6.71 3.54
C ALA A 58 -7.96 -7.58 3.13
N THR A 59 -9.17 -7.02 3.12
CA THR A 59 -10.39 -7.75 2.69
C THR A 59 -10.39 -8.01 1.19
N GLN A 60 -9.82 -7.10 0.41
CA GLN A 60 -9.75 -7.20 -1.05
C GLN A 60 -8.39 -7.73 -1.55
N ASP A 61 -7.40 -7.89 -0.66
CA ASP A 61 -5.99 -8.15 -1.00
C ASP A 61 -5.48 -7.18 -2.09
N GLN A 62 -5.90 -5.91 -1.99
CA GLN A 62 -5.61 -4.88 -2.99
C GLN A 62 -5.36 -3.53 -2.34
N CYS A 63 -4.61 -2.69 -3.05
CA CYS A 63 -4.39 -1.31 -2.65
C CYS A 63 -5.48 -0.41 -3.22
N GLN A 64 -5.93 0.56 -2.43
CA GLN A 64 -6.95 1.53 -2.79
C GLN A 64 -6.44 2.96 -2.56
N VAL A 65 -6.84 3.88 -3.44
CA VAL A 65 -6.51 5.30 -3.30
C VAL A 65 -7.39 5.93 -2.24
N PHE A 66 -6.80 6.81 -1.42
CA PHE A 66 -7.51 7.68 -0.51
C PHE A 66 -6.88 9.07 -0.47
N LEU A 67 -7.63 10.04 0.09
CA LEU A 67 -7.18 11.41 0.25
C LEU A 67 -6.54 11.60 1.64
N TYR A 68 -5.26 11.91 1.67
CA TYR A 68 -4.49 12.24 2.87
C TYR A 68 -4.41 13.75 3.07
N SER A 69 -4.66 14.19 4.30
CA SER A 69 -4.80 15.60 4.67
C SER A 69 -3.48 16.36 4.85
N GLY A 70 -2.35 15.66 4.80
CA GLY A 70 -1.01 16.25 4.81
C GLY A 70 -0.21 15.99 6.08
N PHE A 71 -0.85 15.90 7.24
CA PHE A 71 -0.17 15.67 8.52
C PHE A 71 -0.74 14.49 9.32
N GLY A 72 0.14 13.76 10.01
CA GLY A 72 -0.22 12.62 10.85
C GLY A 72 -0.56 11.36 10.04
N GLY A 73 -1.62 10.67 10.43
CA GLY A 73 -1.99 9.38 9.86
C GLY A 73 -1.12 8.25 10.39
N ASN A 74 -1.15 7.11 9.70
CA ASN A 74 -0.40 5.92 10.08
C ASN A 74 0.35 5.30 8.90
N SER A 75 1.04 4.19 9.15
CA SER A 75 1.92 3.58 8.16
C SER A 75 1.20 2.86 7.02
N ASN A 76 -0.13 2.64 7.07
CA ASN A 76 -0.89 2.10 5.93
C ASN A 76 -1.17 3.19 4.88
N GLN A 77 -0.10 3.86 4.49
CA GLN A 77 -0.08 4.97 3.57
C GLN A 77 1.18 4.89 2.72
N PHE A 78 1.00 4.80 1.41
CA PHE A 78 2.05 4.58 0.43
C PHE A 78 1.96 5.61 -0.69
N LYS A 79 3.11 5.95 -1.27
CA LYS A 79 3.19 6.92 -2.37
C LYS A 79 2.75 6.33 -3.71
N SER A 80 2.78 5.01 -3.85
CA SER A 80 2.35 4.33 -5.08
C SER A 80 1.66 3.00 -4.80
N CYS A 81 0.80 2.59 -5.73
CA CYS A 81 0.18 1.26 -5.69
C CYS A 81 1.24 0.16 -5.61
N TYR A 82 2.33 0.27 -6.37
CA TYR A 82 3.37 -0.75 -6.40
C TYR A 82 4.05 -0.91 -5.04
N GLN A 83 4.38 0.19 -4.35
CA GLN A 83 4.96 0.12 -3.00
C GLN A 83 3.99 -0.55 -2.01
N CYS A 84 2.72 -0.22 -2.11
CA CYS A 84 1.67 -0.80 -1.28
C CYS A 84 1.52 -2.31 -1.54
N MET A 85 1.35 -2.72 -2.79
CA MET A 85 1.17 -4.13 -3.17
C MET A 85 2.41 -4.96 -2.86
N ASN A 86 3.61 -4.44 -3.14
CA ASN A 86 4.86 -5.15 -2.86
C ASN A 86 5.11 -5.35 -1.36
N ARG A 87 4.67 -4.39 -0.51
CA ARG A 87 4.83 -4.50 0.93
C ARG A 87 3.79 -5.43 1.56
N CYS A 88 2.54 -5.31 1.11
CA CYS A 88 1.40 -5.87 1.82
C CYS A 88 0.78 -7.10 1.17
N SER A 89 0.83 -7.21 -0.16
CA SER A 89 0.27 -8.35 -0.87
C SER A 89 1.36 -9.42 -1.15
N GLY A 90 0.95 -10.68 -1.14
CA GLY A 90 1.78 -11.78 -1.67
C GLY A 90 1.60 -12.01 -3.17
N ASN A 91 0.80 -11.17 -3.84
CA ASN A 91 0.40 -11.38 -5.22
C ASN A 91 1.54 -11.09 -6.20
N LYS A 92 1.95 -12.11 -6.95
CA LYS A 92 3.02 -12.02 -7.97
C LYS A 92 2.65 -11.13 -9.15
N ASN A 93 1.36 -10.90 -9.39
CA ASN A 93 0.84 -10.05 -10.46
C ASN A 93 0.60 -8.60 -9.99
N SER A 94 1.26 -8.16 -8.92
CA SER A 94 1.12 -6.82 -8.34
C SER A 94 1.26 -5.69 -9.36
N ARG A 95 2.13 -5.86 -10.37
CA ARG A 95 2.31 -4.90 -11.47
C ARG A 95 1.02 -4.73 -12.29
N TYR A 96 0.48 -5.83 -12.83
CA TYR A 96 -0.76 -5.82 -13.61
C TYR A 96 -1.96 -5.28 -12.80
N VAL A 97 -2.08 -5.68 -11.53
CA VAL A 97 -3.12 -5.17 -10.64
C VAL A 97 -3.00 -3.66 -10.49
N CYS A 98 -1.79 -3.14 -10.25
CA CYS A 98 -1.58 -1.71 -10.14
C CYS A 98 -1.80 -0.94 -11.45
N ASP A 99 -1.50 -1.54 -12.60
CA ASP A 99 -1.76 -0.92 -13.90
C ASP A 99 -3.27 -0.69 -14.09
N ILE A 100 -4.10 -1.70 -13.76
CA ILE A 100 -5.56 -1.58 -13.78
C ILE A 100 -6.04 -0.53 -12.77
N LEU A 101 -5.58 -0.59 -11.52
CA LEU A 101 -6.04 0.33 -10.48
C LEU A 101 -5.69 1.79 -10.79
N ASN A 102 -4.50 2.04 -11.36
CA ASN A 102 -4.12 3.36 -11.82
C ASN A 102 -5.00 3.83 -12.98
N TYR A 103 -5.30 2.95 -13.95
CA TYR A 103 -6.18 3.28 -15.07
C TYR A 103 -7.61 3.61 -14.60
N GLN A 104 -8.18 2.80 -13.70
CA GLN A 104 -9.50 3.04 -13.11
C GLN A 104 -9.54 4.36 -12.35
N PHE A 105 -8.49 4.68 -11.60
CA PHE A 105 -8.37 5.96 -10.91
C PHE A 105 -8.30 7.14 -11.90
N MET A 106 -7.52 7.03 -12.96
CA MET A 106 -7.42 8.05 -14.01
C MET A 106 -8.78 8.27 -14.69
N VAL A 107 -9.44 7.22 -15.15
CA VAL A 107 -10.76 7.30 -15.77
C VAL A 107 -11.78 7.92 -14.82
N TYR A 108 -11.81 7.47 -13.56
CA TYR A 108 -12.69 8.03 -12.53
C TYR A 108 -12.44 9.53 -12.34
N TYR A 109 -11.17 9.94 -12.22
CA TYR A 109 -10.81 11.34 -12.05
C TYR A 109 -11.25 12.16 -13.26
N PHE A 110 -10.88 11.77 -14.48
CA PHE A 110 -11.24 12.50 -15.71
C PHE A 110 -12.74 12.51 -15.98
N SER A 111 -13.48 11.46 -15.60
CA SER A 111 -14.94 11.42 -15.75
C SER A 111 -15.68 12.33 -14.75
N ARG A 112 -15.06 12.67 -13.61
CA ARG A 112 -15.64 13.51 -12.56
C ARG A 112 -15.11 14.93 -12.53
N VAL A 113 -14.00 15.22 -13.22
CA VAL A 113 -13.60 16.61 -13.50
C VAL A 113 -14.58 17.14 -14.55
N PRO A 114 -15.32 18.22 -14.29
CA PRO A 114 -16.16 18.82 -15.33
C PRO A 114 -15.25 19.21 -16.50
N PHE A 115 -15.58 18.73 -17.70
CA PHE A 115 -14.90 19.07 -18.96
C PHE A 115 -14.94 20.59 -19.17
N GLY A 116 -14.00 21.34 -18.60
CA GLY A 116 -14.08 22.80 -18.60
C GLY A 116 -12.97 23.58 -17.89
N ILE A 117 -11.97 22.94 -17.28
CA ILE A 117 -10.79 23.64 -16.76
C ILE A 117 -9.58 23.24 -17.62
N GLY A 118 -9.31 24.09 -18.61
CA GLY A 118 -8.12 24.18 -19.47
C GLY A 118 -7.22 22.96 -19.57
N TRP A 119 -7.35 22.22 -20.68
CA TRP A 119 -6.20 21.50 -21.22
C TRP A 119 -5.09 22.53 -21.52
N PRO A 120 -3.82 22.27 -21.14
CA PRO A 120 -2.72 23.11 -21.60
C PRO A 120 -2.57 22.88 -23.11
N THR A 121 -2.94 23.87 -23.91
CA THR A 121 -2.51 24.01 -25.31
C THR A 121 -1.03 24.32 -25.39
#